data_AF-A0A072PEK3-F1
#
_entry.id   AF-A0A072PEK3-F1
#
_cell.length_a   1.000
_cell.length_b   1.000
_cell.length_c   1.000
_cell.angle_alpha   90.00
_cell.angle_beta   90.00
_cell.angle_gamma   90.00
#
_symmetry.space_group_name_H-M   'P 1'
#
loop_
_entity.id
_entity.type
_entity.pdbx_description
1 polymer ?
#
loop_
_entity_poly.entity_id
_entity_poly.type
_entity_poly.pdbx_seq_one_letter_code
_entity_poly.pdbx_strand_id
1 'polypeptide(L)'
;MQVFWPEPGGIDGQALTNLGILTLAEEIRDMYIRAATQSLKIETAARADVEAGVLKLSWIPHIGHPSILADHNTREPSQDIIAGALIAAAAGSWTVSDEWNKLLQDVKLTTGEECLRNHVWEGIT
;
A
#
# COMPACT_ATOMS: atom_id res chain seq x y z
N MET A 1 19.24 4.02 -31.98
CA MET A 1 19.73 3.94 -30.59
C MET A 1 19.28 2.60 -30.04
N GLN A 2 20.18 1.80 -29.47
CA GLN A 2 19.82 0.49 -28.93
C GLN A 2 19.31 0.69 -27.50
N VAL A 3 18.05 0.33 -27.23
CA VAL A 3 17.47 0.42 -25.88
C VAL A 3 17.78 -0.89 -25.17
N PHE A 4 18.49 -0.80 -24.04
CA PHE A 4 18.75 -1.94 -23.16
C PHE A 4 17.70 -1.97 -22.06
N TRP A 5 17.07 -3.12 -21.87
CA TRP A 5 16.17 -3.34 -20.73
C TRP A 5 17.00 -3.53 -19.45
N PRO A 6 16.72 -2.82 -18.35
CA PRO A 6 17.40 -3.00 -17.08
C PRO A 6 17.11 -4.40 -16.54
N GLU A 7 18.13 -5.03 -15.97
CA GLU A 7 17.96 -6.33 -15.30
C GLU A 7 17.22 -6.18 -13.96
N PRO A 8 17.50 -5.15 -13.13
CA PRO A 8 16.60 -4.82 -12.02
C PRO A 8 15.24 -4.39 -12.58
N GLY A 9 14.19 -5.09 -12.17
CA GLY A 9 12.81 -4.78 -12.53
C GLY A 9 12.21 -3.69 -11.63
N GLY A 10 11.08 -3.14 -12.06
CA GLY A 10 10.27 -2.22 -11.27
C GLY A 10 10.20 -0.82 -11.86
N ILE A 11 9.06 -0.16 -11.64
CA ILE A 11 8.81 1.22 -12.06
C ILE A 11 8.45 1.99 -10.79
N ASP A 12 9.18 3.05 -10.48
CA ASP A 12 8.86 3.92 -9.35
C ASP A 12 7.87 5.01 -9.79
N GLY A 13 6.62 4.91 -9.34
CA GLY A 13 5.63 5.97 -9.54
C GLY A 13 5.82 7.12 -8.56
N GLN A 14 6.05 6.78 -7.29
CA GLN A 14 6.29 7.70 -6.19
C GLN A 14 6.71 6.91 -4.96
N ALA A 15 7.85 7.26 -4.36
CA ALA A 15 8.25 6.73 -3.05
C ALA A 15 7.54 7.48 -1.91
N LEU A 16 6.76 6.75 -1.10
CA LEU A 16 6.14 7.27 0.12
C LEU A 16 6.41 6.33 1.29
N THR A 17 6.54 6.90 2.49
CA THR A 17 6.56 6.10 3.72
C THR A 17 5.14 5.69 4.11
N ASN A 18 5.00 4.61 4.88
CA ASN A 18 3.69 4.18 5.41
C ASN A 18 2.99 5.31 6.18
N LEU A 19 3.72 6.11 6.96
CA LEU A 19 3.13 7.25 7.65
C LEU A 19 2.80 8.38 6.67
N GLY A 20 3.67 8.63 5.67
CA GLY A 20 3.46 9.67 4.68
C GLY A 20 2.19 9.47 3.85
N ILE A 21 1.91 8.24 3.41
CA ILE A 21 0.66 7.95 2.68
C ILE A 21 -0.58 8.09 3.57
N LEU A 22 -0.49 7.72 4.87
CA LEU A 22 -1.59 7.90 5.82
C LEU A 22 -1.89 9.38 6.09
N THR A 23 -0.85 10.19 6.28
CA THR A 23 -0.99 11.65 6.44
C THR A 23 -1.59 12.27 5.18
N LEU A 24 -1.09 11.93 4.01
CA LEU A 24 -1.61 12.42 2.74
C LEU A 24 -3.08 12.02 2.53
N ALA A 25 -3.44 10.77 2.86
CA ALA A 25 -4.80 10.29 2.76
C ALA A 25 -5.77 11.06 3.67
N GLU A 26 -5.35 11.36 4.90
CA GLU A 26 -6.12 12.15 5.86
C GLU A 26 -6.32 13.60 5.38
N GLU A 27 -5.25 14.27 4.93
CA GLU A 27 -5.33 15.63 4.39
C GLU A 27 -6.29 15.72 3.20
N ILE A 28 -6.19 14.78 2.26
CA ILE A 28 -7.08 14.75 1.09
C ILE A 28 -8.51 14.45 1.52
N ARG A 29 -8.73 13.47 2.40
CA ARG A 29 -10.07 13.13 2.91
C ARG A 29 -10.75 14.36 3.53
N ASP A 30 -10.05 15.12 4.36
CA ASP A 30 -10.61 16.28 5.06
C ASP A 30 -10.95 17.43 4.10
N MET A 31 -10.28 17.52 2.96
CA MET A 31 -10.64 18.46 1.89
C MET A 31 -11.95 18.09 1.18
N TYR A 32 -12.19 16.79 0.92
CA TYR A 32 -13.38 16.33 0.18
C TYR A 32 -14.60 16.10 1.07
N ILE A 33 -14.38 15.55 2.26
CA ILE A 33 -15.43 15.19 3.21
C ILE A 33 -15.44 16.25 4.32
N ARG A 34 -16.18 17.35 4.12
CA ARG A 34 -16.30 18.45 5.11
C ARG A 34 -16.82 18.02 6.49
N ALA A 35 -17.38 16.80 6.59
CA ALA A 35 -17.87 16.18 7.80
C ALA A 35 -16.88 15.19 8.45
N ALA A 36 -15.69 14.98 7.88
CA ALA A 36 -14.62 14.20 8.50
C ALA A 36 -14.14 14.97 9.73
N THR A 37 -14.67 14.60 10.89
CA THR A 37 -14.36 15.21 12.19
C THR A 37 -13.45 14.32 13.04
N GLN A 38 -13.17 13.11 12.57
CA GLN A 38 -12.38 12.12 13.29
C GLN A 38 -11.11 11.77 12.51
N SER A 39 -9.99 11.87 13.21
CA SER A 39 -8.72 11.46 12.66
C SER A 39 -8.70 9.96 12.30
N LEU A 40 -7.91 9.59 11.30
CA LEU A 40 -7.68 8.18 10.99
C LEU A 40 -7.11 7.47 12.22
N LYS A 41 -7.76 6.38 12.64
CA LYS A 41 -7.23 5.53 13.70
C LYS A 41 -6.05 4.75 13.15
N ILE A 42 -4.83 5.13 13.56
CA ILE A 42 -3.61 4.42 13.20
C ILE A 42 -3.32 3.37 14.27
N GLU A 43 -3.22 2.11 13.85
CA GLU A 43 -2.74 1.02 14.71
C GLU A 43 -1.35 0.61 14.27
N THR A 44 -0.50 0.28 15.25
CA THR A 44 0.87 -0.15 15.00
C THR A 44 1.03 -1.59 15.46
N ALA A 45 1.76 -2.39 14.69
CA ALA A 45 2.09 -3.76 15.05
C ALA A 45 3.52 -3.82 15.58
N ALA A 46 3.73 -4.50 16.71
CA ALA A 46 5.06 -4.72 17.24
C ALA A 46 5.82 -5.67 16.32
N ARG A 47 7.03 -5.28 15.89
CA ARG A 47 7.84 -6.08 14.95
C ARG A 47 8.00 -7.55 15.38
N ALA A 48 8.28 -7.80 16.66
CA ALA A 48 8.44 -9.16 17.18
C ALA A 48 7.15 -10.00 17.07
N ASP A 49 5.97 -9.38 17.23
CA ASP A 49 4.70 -10.08 17.05
C ASP A 49 4.48 -10.38 15.55
N VAL A 50 4.75 -9.42 14.66
CA VAL A 50 4.61 -9.59 13.20
C VAL A 50 5.53 -10.70 12.69
N GLU A 51 6.78 -10.73 13.13
CA GLU A 51 7.76 -11.78 12.79
C GLU A 51 7.35 -13.17 13.30
N ALA A 52 6.54 -13.23 14.36
CA ALA A 52 5.94 -14.46 14.87
C ALA A 52 4.61 -14.83 14.17
N GLY A 53 4.19 -14.10 13.13
CA GLY A 53 2.92 -14.30 12.44
C GLY A 53 1.69 -13.83 13.22
N VAL A 54 1.88 -13.02 14.27
CA VAL A 54 0.81 -12.55 15.16
C VAL A 54 0.50 -11.09 14.89
N LEU A 55 -0.75 -10.78 14.49
CA LEU A 55 -1.24 -9.41 14.36
C LEU A 55 -2.29 -9.09 15.44
N LYS A 56 -1.87 -8.34 16.47
CA LYS A 56 -2.72 -7.84 17.56
C LYS A 56 -3.39 -6.52 17.18
N LEU A 57 -4.05 -6.49 16.02
CA LEU A 57 -4.77 -5.33 15.52
C LEU A 57 -6.27 -5.52 15.76
N SER A 58 -6.98 -4.43 16.05
CA SER A 58 -8.44 -4.47 16.27
C SER A 58 -9.22 -4.81 14.99
N TRP A 59 -8.58 -4.60 13.84
CA TRP A 59 -9.09 -4.97 12.53
C TRP A 59 -7.94 -5.47 11.65
N ILE A 60 -8.21 -6.52 10.87
CA ILE A 60 -7.31 -7.05 9.84
C ILE A 60 -8.11 -7.08 8.53
N PRO A 61 -7.57 -6.52 7.42
CA PRO A 61 -8.21 -6.60 6.12
C PRO A 61 -8.46 -8.05 5.70
N HIS A 62 -9.66 -8.34 5.22
CA HIS A 62 -9.98 -9.65 4.65
C HIS A 62 -9.42 -9.72 3.23
N ILE A 63 -8.51 -10.65 2.98
CA ILE A 63 -7.95 -10.91 1.64
C ILE A 63 -8.74 -12.04 1.00
N GLY A 64 -9.77 -11.70 0.23
CA GLY A 64 -10.52 -12.64 -0.59
C GLY A 64 -9.94 -12.72 -1.99
N HIS A 65 -9.61 -13.93 -2.46
CA HIS A 65 -9.22 -14.17 -3.85
C HIS A 65 -9.86 -15.47 -4.35
N PRO A 66 -10.30 -15.59 -5.62
CA PRO A 66 -10.92 -16.80 -6.14
C PRO A 66 -10.07 -18.08 -6.02
N SER A 67 -8.75 -17.94 -5.92
CA SER A 67 -7.83 -19.07 -5.69
C SER A 67 -7.72 -19.50 -4.23
N ILE A 68 -8.22 -18.70 -3.28
CA ILE A 68 -8.35 -19.09 -1.88
C ILE A 68 -9.68 -19.83 -1.78
N LEU A 69 -9.61 -21.14 -1.57
CA LEU A 69 -10.80 -21.97 -1.43
C LEU A 69 -11.66 -21.45 -0.27
N ALA A 70 -12.98 -21.54 -0.42
CA ALA A 70 -13.93 -20.92 0.51
C ALA A 70 -13.80 -21.45 1.95
N ASP A 71 -13.35 -22.70 2.11
CA ASP A 71 -13.03 -23.34 3.39
C ASP A 71 -11.75 -22.79 4.05
N HIS A 72 -10.84 -22.24 3.24
CA HIS A 72 -9.62 -21.55 3.70
C HIS A 72 -9.79 -20.03 3.76
N ASN A 73 -10.96 -19.48 3.45
CA ASN A 73 -11.25 -18.06 3.49
C ASN A 73 -11.53 -17.58 4.93
N THR A 74 -10.60 -17.87 5.85
CA THR A 74 -10.66 -17.54 7.28
C THR A 74 -9.78 -16.31 7.59
N ARG A 75 -9.77 -15.88 8.85
CA ARG A 75 -8.93 -14.75 9.31
C ARG A 75 -7.42 -15.03 9.22
N GLU A 76 -7.01 -16.30 9.31
CA GLU A 76 -5.60 -16.69 9.44
C GLU A 76 -4.79 -16.40 8.16
N PRO A 77 -5.22 -16.82 6.94
CA PRO A 77 -4.46 -16.49 5.73
C PRO A 77 -4.37 -14.99 5.48
N SER A 78 -5.43 -14.24 5.79
CA SER A 78 -5.39 -12.77 5.72
C SER A 78 -4.35 -12.18 6.67
N GLN A 79 -4.27 -12.71 7.91
CA GLN A 79 -3.28 -12.28 8.89
C GLN A 79 -1.85 -12.57 8.40
N ASP A 80 -1.58 -13.76 7.87
CA ASP A 80 -0.26 -14.15 7.39
C ASP A 80 0.20 -13.27 6.22
N ILE A 81 -0.70 -13.00 5.26
CA ILE A 81 -0.43 -12.13 4.11
C ILE A 81 -0.10 -10.71 4.57
N ILE A 82 -0.90 -10.14 5.48
CA ILE A 82 -0.67 -8.79 5.98
C ILE A 82 0.61 -8.71 6.82
N ALA A 83 0.91 -9.73 7.64
CA ALA A 83 2.15 -9.78 8.41
C ALA A 83 3.37 -9.85 7.47
N GLY A 84 3.32 -10.69 6.43
CA GLY A 84 4.35 -10.77 5.40
C GLY A 84 4.56 -9.45 4.66
N ALA A 85 3.47 -8.76 4.30
CA ALA A 85 3.53 -7.45 3.65
C ALA A 85 4.21 -6.39 4.55
N LEU A 86 3.90 -6.38 5.86
CA LEU A 86 4.53 -5.48 6.83
C LEU A 86 6.03 -5.77 7.01
N ILE A 87 6.42 -7.04 7.05
CA ILE A 87 7.84 -7.44 7.13
C ILE A 87 8.59 -7.00 5.86
N ALA A 88 8.03 -7.28 4.69
CA ALA A 88 8.60 -6.86 3.40
C ALA A 88 8.75 -5.34 3.32
N ALA A 89 7.74 -4.59 3.77
CA ALA A 89 7.82 -3.13 3.84
C ALA A 89 8.90 -2.64 4.80
N ALA A 90 9.01 -3.23 5.99
CA ALA A 90 10.06 -2.90 6.94
C ALA A 90 11.47 -3.23 6.43
N ALA A 91 11.60 -4.23 5.55
CA ALA A 91 12.84 -4.61 4.88
C ALA A 91 13.16 -3.75 3.65
N GLY A 92 12.27 -2.84 3.24
CA GLY A 92 12.43 -2.03 2.03
C GLY A 92 12.19 -2.80 0.73
N SER A 93 11.53 -3.97 0.77
CA SER A 93 11.31 -4.83 -0.40
C SER A 93 10.45 -4.19 -1.50
N TRP A 94 9.73 -3.11 -1.19
CA TRP A 94 8.92 -2.36 -2.16
C TRP A 94 9.66 -1.16 -2.77
N THR A 95 10.90 -0.90 -2.36
CA THR A 95 11.74 0.14 -2.94
C THR A 95 12.41 -0.40 -4.20
N VAL A 96 12.14 0.24 -5.34
CA VAL A 96 12.72 -0.10 -6.64
C VAL A 96 13.58 1.06 -7.17
N SER A 97 14.42 0.79 -8.17
CA SER A 97 15.21 1.83 -8.85
C SER A 97 14.37 2.62 -9.85
N ASP A 98 14.91 3.75 -10.32
CA ASP A 98 14.32 4.58 -11.40
C ASP A 98 14.84 4.20 -12.80
N GLU A 99 15.51 3.05 -12.93
CA GLU A 99 16.18 2.65 -14.18
C GLU A 99 15.19 2.43 -15.33
N TRP A 100 14.03 1.84 -15.03
CA TRP A 100 12.94 1.71 -16.00
C TRP A 100 12.28 3.05 -16.31
N ASN A 101 12.10 3.92 -15.31
CA ASN A 101 11.54 5.26 -15.50
C ASN A 101 12.37 6.10 -16.49
N LYS A 102 13.70 5.98 -16.44
CA LYS A 102 14.62 6.65 -17.38
C LYS A 102 14.46 6.21 -18.84
N LEU A 103 13.93 5.01 -19.08
CA LEU A 103 13.62 4.51 -20.41
C LEU A 103 12.20 4.86 -20.87
N LEU A 104 11.30 5.06 -19.92
CA LEU A 104 9.88 5.33 -20.13
C LEU A 104 9.54 6.79 -19.79
N GLN A 105 10.34 7.73 -20.28
CA GLN A 105 10.23 9.16 -19.92
C GLN A 105 8.89 9.78 -20.34
N ASP A 106 8.27 9.25 -21.40
CA ASP A 106 6.97 9.71 -21.88
C ASP A 106 5.80 9.12 -21.07
N VAL A 107 6.05 8.15 -20.18
CA VAL A 107 5.03 7.54 -19.34
C VAL A 107 4.86 8.39 -18.09
N LYS A 108 3.75 9.14 -18.04
CA LYS A 108 3.32 9.81 -16.82
C LYS A 108 2.61 8.81 -15.91
N LEU A 109 3.22 8.50 -14.77
CA LEU A 109 2.63 7.64 -13.75
C LEU A 109 1.70 8.45 -12.85
N THR A 110 0.61 7.81 -12.41
CA THR A 110 -0.31 8.39 -11.43
C THR A 110 0.38 8.44 -10.07
N THR A 111 0.39 9.63 -9.46
CA THR A 111 0.92 9.82 -8.10
C THR A 111 0.00 9.23 -7.04
N GLY A 112 0.52 9.00 -5.84
CA GLY A 112 -0.27 8.59 -4.67
C GLY A 112 -1.37 9.60 -4.34
N GLU A 113 -1.09 10.91 -4.50
CA GLU A 113 -2.10 11.96 -4.34
C GLU A 113 -3.21 11.85 -5.39
N GLU A 114 -2.86 11.79 -6.67
CA GLU A 114 -3.86 11.66 -7.76
C GLU A 114 -4.71 10.40 -7.56
N CYS A 115 -4.11 9.28 -7.11
CA CYS A 115 -4.83 8.05 -6.80
C CYS A 115 -5.82 8.23 -5.63
N LEU A 116 -5.38 8.83 -4.52
CA LEU A 116 -6.24 9.11 -3.37
C LEU A 116 -7.42 10.02 -3.76
N ARG A 117 -7.15 11.10 -4.52
CA ARG A 117 -8.19 12.04 -4.98
C ARG A 117 -9.19 11.40 -5.93
N ASN A 118 -8.70 10.69 -6.95
CA ASN A 118 -9.51 10.30 -8.10
C ASN A 118 -10.05 8.87 -8.01
N HIS A 119 -9.55 8.02 -7.10
CA HIS A 119 -9.94 6.59 -7.11
C HIS A 119 -10.32 6.06 -5.72
N VAL A 120 -9.81 6.65 -4.65
CA VAL A 120 -10.11 6.20 -3.29
C VAL A 120 -11.29 6.97 -2.70
N TRP A 121 -11.28 8.30 -2.81
CA TRP A 121 -12.34 9.15 -2.24
C TRP A 121 -13.43 9.53 -3.24
N GLU A 122 -13.27 9.22 -4.53
CA GLU A 122 -14.30 9.42 -5.55
C GLU A 122 -15.54 8.55 -5.24
N GLY A 123 -16.72 9.17 -5.12
CA GLY A 123 -17.98 8.46 -4.86
C GLY A 123 -18.29 8.14 -3.40
N ILE A 124 -17.47 8.61 -2.45
CA ILE A 124 -17.75 8.52 -0.99
C ILE A 124 -18.62 9.69 -0.48
N THR A 125 -19.04 10.61 -1.37
CA THR A 125 -20.00 11.70 -1.09
C THR A 125 -21.46 11.25 -1.17
#